data_AF-A0A820FDQ5-F1
#
_entry.id   AF-A0A820FDQ5-F1
#
_cell.length_a   1.000
_cell.length_b   1.000
_cell.length_c   1.000
_cell.angle_alpha   90.00
_cell.angle_beta   90.00
_cell.angle_gamma   90.00
#
_symmetry.space_group_name_H-M   'P 1'
#
loop_
_entity.id
_entity.type
_entity.pdbx_description
1 polymer ?
#
loop_
_entity_poly.entity_id
_entity_poly.type
_entity_poly.pdbx_seq_one_letter_code
_entity_poly.pdbx_strand_id
1 'polypeptide(L)'
;MIVGQILLGTTGLIVSLYAYYVKQQLRKNPKYKALCDLGPNTSCTKALSSRYGNGFGLASSLFGENSMMNASNINLGIGFYSAQIIFVLITTP
;
A
#
# COMPACT_ATOMS: atom_id res chain seq x y z
N MET A 1 2.14 -0.20 25.56
CA MET A 1 1.57 -1.04 24.48
C MET A 1 0.90 -0.18 23.41
N ILE A 2 0.00 0.74 23.79
CA ILE A 2 -0.74 1.66 22.89
C ILE A 2 0.19 2.52 22.01
N VAL A 3 1.18 3.19 22.62
CA VAL A 3 2.14 4.04 21.90
C VAL A 3 2.82 3.28 20.75
N GLY A 4 3.18 2.01 20.98
CA GLY A 4 3.79 1.17 19.94
C GLY A 4 2.85 0.91 18.75
N GLN A 5 1.57 0.69 19.01
CA GLN A 5 0.57 0.49 17.96
C GLN A 5 0.34 1.78 17.14
N ILE A 6 0.29 2.93 17.81
CA ILE A 6 0.15 4.23 17.13
C ILE A 6 1.38 4.51 16.26
N LEU A 7 2.59 4.28 16.77
CA LEU A 7 3.82 4.45 16.01
C LEU A 7 3.85 3.55 14.77
N LEU A 8 3.64 2.24 14.94
CA LEU A 8 3.63 1.29 13.83
C LEU A 8 2.53 1.60 12.81
N GLY A 9 1.32 1.92 13.28
CA GLY A 9 0.20 2.29 12.40
C GLY A 9 0.50 3.54 11.59
N THR A 10 1.08 4.56 12.23
CA THR A 10 1.43 5.83 11.56
C THR A 10 2.54 5.60 10.54
N THR A 11 3.58 4.84 10.89
CA THR A 11 4.65 4.47 9.94
C THR A 11 4.08 3.69 8.75
N GLY A 12 3.22 2.71 9.00
CA GLY A 12 2.55 1.94 7.95
C GLY A 12 1.71 2.81 7.02
N LEU A 13 0.97 3.78 7.58
CA LEU A 13 0.18 4.74 6.81
C LEU A 13 1.06 5.64 5.94
N ILE A 14 2.17 6.17 6.50
CA ILE A 14 3.13 6.99 5.75
C ILE A 14 3.72 6.21 4.58
N VAL A 15 4.16 4.97 4.80
CA VAL A 15 4.70 4.10 3.75
C VAL A 15 3.64 3.82 2.68
N SER A 16 2.39 3.57 3.08
CA SER A 16 1.30 3.33 2.14
C SER A 16 0.96 4.56 1.29
N LEU A 17 0.94 5.75 1.90
CA LEU A 17 0.77 7.02 1.19
C LEU A 17 1.92 7.30 0.22
N TYR A 18 3.16 6.98 0.61
CA TYR A 18 4.31 7.10 -0.28
C TYR A 18 4.20 6.14 -1.48
N ALA A 19 3.81 4.88 -1.24
CA ALA A 19 3.55 3.93 -2.32
C ALA A 19 2.43 4.43 -3.27
N TYR A 20 1.38 5.04 -2.73
CA TYR A 20 0.32 5.66 -3.53
C TYR A 20 0.86 6.78 -4.41
N TYR A 21 1.68 7.67 -3.83
CA TYR A 21 2.37 8.72 -4.57
C TYR A 21 3.23 8.15 -5.71
N VAL A 22 4.05 7.14 -5.44
CA VAL A 22 4.88 6.46 -6.46
C VAL A 22 4.01 5.90 -7.59
N LYS A 23 2.91 5.21 -7.27
CA LYS A 23 1.99 4.65 -8.26
C LYS A 23 1.36 5.74 -9.13
N GLN A 24 0.96 6.87 -8.53
CA GLN A 24 0.47 8.03 -9.28
C GLN A 24 1.52 8.64 -10.20
N GLN A 25 2.77 8.77 -9.73
CA GLN A 25 3.85 9.28 -10.58
C GLN A 25 4.19 8.34 -11.72
N LEU A 26 4.19 7.03 -11.47
CA LEU A 26 4.41 6.03 -12.53
C LEU A 26 3.31 6.06 -13.60
N ARG A 27 2.05 6.29 -13.19
CA ARG A 27 0.93 6.48 -14.14
C ARG A 27 1.12 7.71 -15.02
N LYS A 28 1.67 8.79 -14.48
CA LYS A 28 1.93 10.04 -15.22
C LYS A 28 3.19 9.95 -16.07
N ASN A 29 4.22 9.28 -15.58
CA ASN A 29 5.50 9.13 -16.23
C ASN A 29 6.05 7.70 -16.00
N PRO A 30 5.97 6.81 -16.99
CA PRO A 30 6.49 5.44 -16.90
C PRO A 30 8.00 5.34 -16.62
N LYS A 31 8.76 6.42 -16.84
CA LYS A 31 10.21 6.50 -16.56
C LYS A 31 10.51 7.08 -15.16
N TYR A 32 9.49 7.34 -14.34
CA TYR A 32 9.67 7.81 -12.97
C TYR A 32 10.49 6.80 -12.16
N LYS A 33 11.49 7.29 -11.43
CA LYS A 33 12.31 6.50 -10.51
C LYS A 33 11.96 6.89 -9.08
N ALA A 34 11.46 5.93 -8.29
CA ALA A 34 11.11 6.17 -6.90
C ALA A 34 12.37 6.21 -6.02
N LEU A 35 12.27 6.85 -4.85
CA LEU A 35 13.35 6.85 -3.84
C LEU A 35 13.59 5.44 -3.28
N CYS A 36 12.54 4.61 -3.23
CA CYS A 36 12.63 3.22 -2.80
C CYS A 36 13.15 2.27 -3.90
N ASP A 37 13.55 2.77 -5.08
CA ASP A 37 14.29 2.00 -6.08
C ASP A 37 15.79 2.09 -5.82
N LEU A 38 16.29 1.20 -4.96
CA LEU A 38 17.68 1.21 -4.45
C LEU A 38 18.70 0.60 -5.43
N GLY A 39 18.24 -0.15 -6.43
CA GLY A 39 19.12 -0.79 -7.40
C GLY A 39 18.37 -1.62 -8.45
N PRO A 40 19.09 -2.29 -9.36
CA PRO A 40 18.48 -3.06 -10.44
C PRO A 40 17.61 -4.23 -9.94
N ASN A 41 18.01 -4.84 -8.82
CA ASN A 41 17.33 -5.98 -8.18
C ASN A 41 16.41 -5.58 -7.02
N THR A 42 16.43 -4.31 -6.60
CA THR A 42 15.64 -3.81 -5.47
C THR A 42 14.85 -2.60 -5.95
N SER A 43 13.65 -2.87 -6.49
CA SER A 43 12.75 -1.85 -7.01
C SER A 43 11.35 -2.01 -6.45
N CYS A 44 10.94 -1.05 -5.62
CA CYS A 44 9.56 -0.94 -5.16
C CYS A 44 8.61 -0.67 -6.33
N THR A 45 9.05 0.11 -7.33
CA THR A 45 8.20 0.48 -8.46
C THR A 45 7.82 -0.74 -9.30
N LYS A 46 8.77 -1.66 -9.55
CA LYS A 46 8.51 -2.97 -10.18
C LYS A 46 7.57 -3.84 -9.34
N ALA A 47 7.76 -3.86 -8.01
CA ALA A 47 6.91 -4.66 -7.12
C ALA A 47 5.46 -4.13 -7.11
N LEU A 48 5.26 -2.82 -7.00
CA LEU A 48 3.96 -2.15 -6.92
C LEU A 48 3.16 -2.22 -8.23
N SER A 49 3.82 -2.26 -9.39
CA SER A 49 3.19 -2.39 -10.71
C SER A 49 2.96 -3.83 -11.14
N SER A 50 3.51 -4.81 -10.42
CA SER A 50 3.32 -6.23 -10.72
C SER A 50 1.87 -6.68 -10.53
N ARG A 51 1.54 -7.86 -11.07
CA ARG A 51 0.26 -8.54 -10.81
C ARG A 51 -0.04 -8.73 -9.32
N TYR A 52 0.99 -8.86 -8.49
CA TYR A 52 0.84 -9.05 -7.04
C TYR A 52 0.55 -7.74 -6.31
N GLY A 53 0.74 -6.58 -6.96
CA GLY A 53 0.46 -5.26 -6.41
C GLY A 53 -1.03 -4.90 -6.33
N ASN A 54 -1.90 -5.71 -6.94
CA ASN A 54 -3.36 -5.59 -6.85
C ASN A 54 -3.95 -6.94 -6.43
N GLY A 55 -4.94 -6.91 -5.53
CA GLY A 55 -5.65 -8.10 -5.07
C GLY A 55 -4.73 -9.19 -4.52
N PHE A 56 -3.53 -8.84 -4.05
CA PHE A 56 -2.45 -9.76 -3.68
C PHE A 56 -2.06 -10.78 -4.78
N GLY A 57 -2.43 -10.53 -6.04
CA GLY A 57 -2.25 -11.46 -7.16
C GLY A 57 -3.19 -12.67 -7.17
N LEU A 58 -4.15 -12.72 -6.23
CA LEU A 58 -5.11 -13.81 -6.03
C LEU A 58 -6.54 -13.38 -6.36
N ALA A 59 -6.92 -12.15 -6.00
CA ALA A 59 -8.29 -11.68 -6.13
C ALA A 59 -8.79 -11.66 -7.57
N SER A 60 -7.91 -11.38 -8.55
CA SER A 60 -8.26 -11.47 -9.97
C SER A 60 -8.71 -12.87 -10.38
N SER A 61 -8.09 -13.92 -9.82
CA SER A 61 -8.44 -15.32 -10.12
C SER A 61 -9.67 -15.80 -9.36
N LEU A 62 -9.91 -15.29 -8.16
CA LEU A 62 -11.03 -15.72 -7.30
C LEU A 62 -12.32 -14.96 -7.60
N PHE A 63 -12.20 -13.68 -7.92
CA PHE A 63 -13.34 -12.76 -8.00
C PHE A 63 -13.44 -12.04 -9.36
N GLY A 64 -12.47 -12.24 -10.26
CA GLY A 64 -12.40 -11.58 -11.56
C GLY A 64 -11.60 -10.27 -11.55
N GLU A 65 -11.03 -9.91 -12.70
CA GLU A 65 -10.14 -8.74 -12.82
C GLU A 65 -10.83 -7.40 -12.52
N ASN A 66 -12.11 -7.28 -12.90
CA ASN A 66 -12.92 -6.06 -12.71
C ASN A 66 -13.62 -6.01 -11.35
N SER A 67 -13.39 -6.98 -10.47
CA SER A 67 -14.01 -6.99 -9.14
C SER A 67 -13.41 -5.92 -8.25
N MET A 68 -14.26 -5.32 -7.41
CA MET A 68 -13.81 -4.41 -6.35
C MET A 68 -12.82 -5.08 -5.38
N MET A 69 -12.86 -6.42 -5.27
CA MET A 69 -11.90 -7.18 -4.45
C MET A 69 -10.49 -7.23 -5.07
N ASN A 70 -10.35 -6.94 -6.37
CA ASN A 70 -9.06 -6.79 -7.04
C ASN A 70 -8.47 -5.37 -6.90
N ALA A 71 -8.69 -4.73 -5.74
CA ALA A 71 -8.18 -3.41 -5.45
C ALA A 71 -6.64 -3.41 -5.31
N SER A 72 -6.02 -2.25 -5.58
CA SER A 72 -4.60 -2.02 -5.30
C SER A 72 -4.27 -2.30 -3.83
N ASN A 73 -3.22 -3.09 -3.56
CA ASN A 73 -2.81 -3.41 -2.17
C ASN A 73 -2.47 -2.14 -1.37
N ILE A 74 -2.02 -1.09 -2.05
CA ILE A 74 -1.76 0.22 -1.46
C ILE A 74 -3.03 0.80 -0.82
N ASN A 75 -4.17 0.70 -1.51
CA ASN A 75 -5.44 1.22 -1.01
C ASN A 75 -5.90 0.41 0.21
N LEU A 76 -5.68 -0.90 0.18
CA LEU A 76 -5.95 -1.79 1.31
C LEU A 76 -5.05 -1.44 2.51
N GLY A 77 -3.77 -1.15 2.26
CA GLY A 77 -2.83 -0.71 3.30
C GLY A 77 -3.24 0.61 3.95
N ILE A 78 -3.59 1.62 3.15
CA ILE A 78 -4.12 2.90 3.66
C ILE A 78 -5.36 2.64 4.53
N GLY A 79 -6.33 1.89 4.03
CA GLY A 79 -7.55 1.56 4.78
C GLY A 79 -7.26 0.83 6.10
N PHE A 80 -6.38 -0.17 6.06
CA PHE A 80 -6.00 -0.96 7.23
C PHE A 80 -5.33 -0.11 8.31
N TYR A 81 -4.28 0.65 7.98
CA TYR A 81 -3.56 1.44 8.98
C TYR A 81 -4.41 2.60 9.51
N SER A 82 -5.24 3.23 8.67
CA SER A 82 -6.22 4.22 9.14
C SER A 82 -7.23 3.61 10.12
N ALA A 83 -7.82 2.45 9.78
CA ALA A 83 -8.77 1.76 10.66
C ALA A 83 -8.12 1.32 11.98
N GLN A 84 -6.88 0.82 11.92
CA GLN A 84 -6.12 0.43 13.12
C GLN A 84 -5.90 1.62 14.06
N ILE A 85 -5.43 2.76 13.54
CA ILE A 85 -5.20 3.97 14.35
C ILE A 85 -6.51 4.44 14.98
N ILE A 86 -7.58 4.54 14.18
CA ILE A 86 -8.91 4.94 14.65
C ILE A 86 -9.40 3.99 15.75
N PHE A 87 -9.28 2.68 15.53
CA PHE A 87 -9.69 1.67 16.51
C PHE A 87 -8.95 1.85 17.84
N VAL A 88 -7.63 2.07 17.81
CA VAL A 88 -6.84 2.34 19.02
C VAL A 88 -7.33 3.61 19.72
N LEU A 89 -7.51 4.70 18.99
CA LEU A 89 -7.96 5.99 19.57
C LEU A 89 -9.36 5.91 20.20
N ILE A 90 -10.25 5.07 19.68
CA ILE A 90 -11.63 4.93 20.21
C ILE A 90 -11.67 3.97 21.41
N THR A 91 -10.87 2.90 21.39
CA THR A 91 -10.95 1.82 22.39
C THR A 91 -10.02 1.99 23.58
N THR A 92 -9.08 2.93 23.52
CA THR A 92 -8.17 3.21 24.64
C THR A 92 -8.38 4.64 25.16
N PRO A 93 -8.76 4.80 26.44
CA PRO A 93 -8.97 6.10 27.07
C PRO A 93 -7.65 6.83 27.38
#